data_AF-A0A1E3S8H3-F1
#
_entry.id   AF-A0A1E3S8H3-F1
#
_cell.length_a   1.000
_cell.length_b   1.000
_cell.length_c   1.000
_cell.angle_alpha   90.00
_cell.angle_beta   90.00
_cell.angle_gamma   90.00
#
_symmetry.space_group_name_H-M   'P 1'
#
loop_
_entity.id
_entity.type
_entity.pdbx_description
1 polymer ?
#
loop_
_entity_poly.entity_id
_entity_poly.type
_entity_poly.pdbx_seq_one_letter_code
_entity_poly.pdbx_strand_id
1 'polypeptide(L)' 'MSPQRPPSRITIPDLRGKDGDTVRKTLQRMGFTDVSRSSTNPAYRVVMLESCWTAVSIEPPPGSVVSSDDPVVVRVYQE' A
#
# COMPACT_ATOMS: atom_id res chain seq x y z
N MET A 1 8.18 -27.60 -10.65
CA MET A 1 8.03 -26.38 -9.83
C MET A 1 9.06 -25.38 -10.28
N SER A 2 8.66 -24.23 -10.81
CA SER A 2 9.60 -23.15 -11.11
C SER A 2 10.24 -22.65 -9.81
N PRO A 3 11.54 -22.36 -9.75
CA PRO A 3 12.14 -21.77 -8.57
C PRO A 3 11.46 -20.42 -8.30
N GLN A 4 10.77 -20.30 -7.17
CA GLN A 4 10.28 -19.01 -6.70
C GLN A 4 11.53 -18.18 -6.38
N ARG A 5 11.64 -17.00 -7.00
CA ARG A 5 12.74 -16.07 -6.67
C ARG A 5 12.61 -15.73 -5.18
N PRO A 6 13.70 -15.72 -4.40
CA PRO A 6 13.61 -15.30 -3.02
C PRO A 6 13.04 -13.87 -2.96
N PRO A 7 12.17 -13.57 -1.98
CA PRO A 7 11.59 -12.25 -1.85
C PRO A 7 12.65 -11.17 -1.74
N SER A 8 12.39 -10.03 -2.36
CA SER A 8 13.28 -8.88 -2.27
C SER A 8 13.01 -8.12 -0.96
N ARG A 9 14.05 -7.58 -0.33
CA ARG A 9 13.86 -6.63 0.77
C ARG A 9 13.70 -5.22 0.23
N ILE A 10 12.60 -4.58 0.56
CA ILE A 10 12.21 -3.26 0.06
C ILE A 10 11.97 -2.32 1.25
N THR A 11 12.48 -1.09 1.15
CA THR A 11 12.17 -0.03 2.11
C THR A 11 10.82 0.60 1.77
N ILE A 12 9.92 0.71 2.75
CA ILE A 12 8.60 1.30 2.56
C ILE A 12 8.75 2.82 2.32
N PRO A 13 8.24 3.35 1.19
CA PRO A 13 8.28 4.77 0.90
C PRO A 13 7.22 5.54 1.69
N ASP A 14 7.42 6.84 1.90
CA ASP A 14 6.34 7.73 2.34
C ASP A 14 5.53 8.20 1.13
N LEU A 15 4.24 7.83 1.10
CA LEU A 15 3.31 8.17 0.01
C LEU A 15 2.06 8.90 0.52
N ARG A 16 2.14 9.47 1.73
CA ARG A 16 1.04 10.29 2.28
C ARG A 16 0.69 11.44 1.33
N GLY A 17 -0.61 11.75 1.24
CA GLY A 17 -1.12 12.81 0.37
C GLY A 17 -1.26 12.43 -1.12
N LYS A 18 -0.88 11.20 -1.51
CA LYS A 18 -1.14 10.67 -2.86
C LYS A 18 -2.50 9.97 -2.90
N ASP A 19 -3.07 9.88 -4.10
CA ASP A 19 -4.29 9.11 -4.31
C ASP A 19 -4.04 7.60 -4.20
N GLY A 20 -5.07 6.85 -3.79
CA GLY A 20 -4.94 5.41 -3.51
C GLY A 20 -4.44 4.59 -4.70
N ASP A 21 -4.80 4.94 -5.93
CA ASP A 21 -4.35 4.24 -7.13
C ASP A 21 -2.86 4.49 -7.42
N THR A 22 -2.38 5.73 -7.32
CA THR A 22 -0.95 6.05 -7.44
C THR A 22 -0.12 5.33 -6.38
N VAL A 23 -0.62 5.26 -5.14
CA VAL A 23 0.05 4.57 -4.04
C VAL A 23 0.21 3.09 -4.35
N ARG A 24 -0.90 2.42 -4.69
CA ARG A 24 -0.89 1.00 -5.05
C ARG A 24 0.05 0.72 -6.22
N LYS A 25 -0.06 1.49 -7.30
CA LYS A 25 0.78 1.31 -8.50
C LYS A 25 2.27 1.48 -8.19
N THR A 26 2.64 2.40 -7.30
CA THR A 26 4.06 2.56 -7.00
C THR A 26 4.59 1.47 -6.07
N LEU A 27 3.81 1.01 -5.10
CA LEU A 27 4.16 -0.17 -4.28
C LEU A 27 4.31 -1.43 -5.15
N GLN A 28 3.38 -1.69 -6.07
CA GLN A 28 3.47 -2.81 -7.02
C GLN A 28 4.70 -2.71 -7.94
N ARG A 29 5.03 -1.50 -8.43
CA ARG A 29 6.25 -1.29 -9.24
C ARG A 29 7.54 -1.52 -8.45
N MET A 30 7.52 -1.33 -7.14
CA MET A 30 8.65 -1.65 -6.26
C MET A 30 8.79 -3.15 -6.01
N GLY A 31 7.75 -3.93 -6.30
CA GLY A 31 7.73 -5.39 -6.17
C GLY A 31 6.81 -5.91 -5.08
N PHE A 32 6.09 -5.05 -4.35
CA PHE A 32 5.11 -5.51 -3.36
C PHE A 32 3.95 -6.25 -4.04
N THR A 33 3.70 -7.48 -3.59
CA THR A 33 2.67 -8.35 -4.17
C THR A 33 1.39 -8.36 -3.35
N ASP A 34 1.48 -8.12 -2.03
CA ASP A 34 0.34 -8.05 -1.10
C ASP A 34 0.12 -6.61 -0.61
N VAL A 35 -0.69 -5.86 -1.37
CA VAL A 35 -1.05 -4.47 -1.04
C VAL A 35 -2.56 -4.36 -0.84
N SER A 36 -2.97 -4.03 0.37
CA SER A 36 -4.37 -3.81 0.75
C SER A 36 -4.63 -2.35 1.09
N ARG A 37 -5.91 -1.96 1.07
CA ARG A 37 -6.35 -0.61 1.47
C ARG A 37 -7.41 -0.72 2.55
N SER A 38 -7.33 0.19 3.51
CA SER A 38 -8.33 0.33 4.58
C SER A 38 -8.76 1.79 4.69
N SER A 39 -10.07 2.03 4.70
CA SER A 39 -10.59 3.35 5.01
C SER A 39 -10.37 3.70 6.47
N THR A 40 -10.04 4.95 6.75
CA THR A 40 -10.08 5.54 8.10
C THR A 40 -11.34 6.36 8.34
N ASN A 41 -12.18 6.56 7.31
CA ASN A 41 -13.47 7.23 7.45
C ASN A 41 -14.57 6.19 7.75
N PRO A 42 -15.24 6.24 8.92
CA PRO A 42 -16.27 5.28 9.29
C PRO A 42 -17.53 5.36 8.41
N ALA A 43 -17.77 6.48 7.73
CA ALA A 43 -18.88 6.63 6.79
C ALA A 43 -18.68 5.80 5.52
N TYR A 44 -17.42 5.57 5.13
CA TYR A 44 -17.06 4.82 3.92
C TYR A 44 -16.19 3.62 4.29
N ARG A 45 -16.81 2.51 4.69
CA ARG A 45 -16.07 1.29 5.11
C ARG A 45 -15.41 0.53 3.96
N VAL A 46 -15.92 0.70 2.74
CA VAL A 46 -15.42 0.02 1.54
C VAL A 46 -14.75 1.06 0.65
N VAL A 47 -13.49 0.82 0.31
CA VAL A 47 -12.73 1.68 -0.61
C VAL A 47 -13.13 1.34 -2.04
N MET A 48 -13.92 2.22 -2.66
CA MET A 48 -14.31 2.17 -4.08
C MET A 48 -13.68 3.35 -4.82
N LEU A 49 -13.28 3.17 -6.10
CA LEU A 49 -12.66 4.23 -6.91
C LEU A 49 -11.46 4.88 -6.20
N GLU A 50 -10.39 4.13 -6.00
CA GLU A 50 -9.21 4.50 -5.20
C GLU A 50 -8.59 5.87 -5.52
N SER A 51 -8.73 6.35 -6.75
CA SER A 51 -8.26 7.67 -7.16
C SER A 51 -8.99 8.83 -6.46
N CYS A 52 -10.14 8.59 -5.84
CA CYS A 52 -10.88 9.57 -5.03
C CYS A 52 -10.42 9.62 -3.57
N TRP A 53 -9.50 8.74 -3.16
CA TRP A 53 -9.07 8.60 -1.78
C TRP A 53 -7.64 9.08 -1.59
N THR A 54 -7.35 9.71 -0.45
CA THR A 54 -6.00 10.17 -0.11
C THR A 54 -5.34 9.22 0.89
N ALA A 55 -4.12 8.77 0.63
CA ALA A 55 -3.36 7.99 1.60
C ALA A 55 -2.93 8.85 2.80
N VAL A 56 -3.20 8.35 4.00
CA VAL A 56 -2.90 9.03 5.28
C VAL A 56 -1.84 8.28 6.09
N SER A 57 -1.74 6.96 5.94
CA SER A 57 -0.64 6.18 6.49
C SER A 57 -0.43 4.86 5.74
N ILE A 58 0.73 4.25 5.98
CA ILE A 58 1.10 2.93 5.47
C ILE A 58 1.60 2.10 6.66
N GLU A 59 1.23 0.83 6.69
CA GLU A 59 1.70 -0.16 7.66
C GLU A 59 2.35 -1.34 6.91
N PRO A 60 3.58 -1.74 7.27
CA PRO A 60 4.49 -1.10 8.24
C PRO A 60 4.86 0.35 7.86
N PRO A 61 5.32 1.19 8.82
CA PRO A 61 5.51 2.62 8.57
C PRO A 61 6.63 2.91 7.56
N PRO A 62 6.59 4.06 6.86
CA PRO A 62 7.66 4.50 5.97
C PRO A 62 9.04 4.42 6.64
N GLY A 63 10.04 3.96 5.88
CA GLY A 63 11.39 3.67 6.36
C GLY A 63 11.61 2.24 6.87
N SER A 64 10.55 1.46 7.09
CA SER A 64 10.66 0.03 7.43
C SER A 64 11.22 -0.77 6.25
N VAL A 65 12.04 -1.79 6.53
CA VAL A 65 12.53 -2.73 5.51
C VAL A 65 11.80 -4.05 5.68
N VAL A 66 11.09 -4.48 4.62
CA VAL A 66 10.19 -5.65 4.63
C VAL A 66 10.41 -6.52 3.40
N SER A 67 9.92 -7.74 3.43
CA SER A 67 9.86 -8.62 2.25
C SER A 67 8.86 -8.08 1.22
N SER A 68 9.12 -8.31 -0.07
CA SER A 68 8.18 -8.00 -1.15
C SER A 68 6.84 -8.73 -1.04
N ASP A 69 6.82 -9.82 -0.29
CA ASP A 69 5.64 -10.66 -0.06
C ASP A 69 4.97 -10.39 1.30
N ASP A 70 5.54 -9.48 2.11
CA ASP A 70 4.91 -9.06 3.36
C ASP A 70 3.69 -8.17 3.06
N PRO A 71 2.61 -8.28 3.85
CA PRO A 71 1.42 -7.47 3.67
C PRO A 71 1.72 -5.98 3.93
N VAL A 72 1.33 -5.14 2.98
CA VAL A 72 1.36 -3.68 3.11
C VAL A 72 -0.05 -3.14 3.13
N VAL A 73 -0.43 -2.49 4.23
CA VAL A 73 -1.75 -1.88 4.39
C VAL A 73 -1.64 -0.37 4.18
N VAL A 74 -2.35 0.14 3.18
CA VAL A 74 -2.47 1.58 2.94
C VAL A 74 -3.75 2.07 3.59
N ARG A 75 -3.63 2.93 4.60
CA ARG A 75 -4.77 3.62 5.18
C ARG A 75 -5.11 4.85 4.35
N VAL A 76 -6.36 4.95 3.94
CA VAL A 76 -6.85 6.01 3.07
C VAL A 76 -8.04 6.74 3.68
N TYR A 77 -8.19 8.01 3.34
CA TYR A 77 -9.28 8.87 3.76
C TYR A 77 -9.95 9.50 2.55
N GLN A 78 -11.28 9.56 2.59
CA GLN A 78 -12.10 10.30 1.65
C GLN A 78 -13.01 11.21 2.46
N GLU A 79 -13.19 12.45 2.00
CA GLU A 79 -14.13 13.42 2.58
C GLU A 79 -15.59 13.04 2.34
#